data_AF-A0A930H2J8-F1
#
_entry.id   AF-A0A930H2J8-F1
#
_cell.length_a   1.000
_cell.length_b   1.000
_cell.length_c   1.000
_cell.angle_alpha   90.00
_cell.angle_beta   90.00
_cell.angle_gamma   90.00
#
_symmetry.space_group_name_H-M   'P 1'
#
loop_
_entity.id
_entity.type
_entity.pdbx_description
1 polymer ?
#
loop_
_entity_poly.entity_id
_entity_poly.type
_entity_poly.pdbx_seq_one_letter_code
_entity_poly.pdbx_strand_id
1 'polypeptide(L)'
;MKKISKILLCFMILLLTSCIGSNEIKNYYGRKFVGKNGGEIVITEKVVIYSGEPSKINPNSTPEDINKAKDKMKKEHATAFKNPKIVKKGDKKYLTADKLEYKLLFVDDETILDEDDNYEFKLSKDSIYK
;
A
#
# COMPACT_ATOMS: atom_id res chain seq x y z
N MET A 1 -26.48 -25.70 43.29
CA MET A 1 -26.21 -24.34 42.76
C MET A 1 -24.96 -24.41 41.90
N LYS A 2 -25.12 -24.34 40.57
CA LYS A 2 -24.01 -24.52 39.61
C LYS A 2 -23.07 -23.30 39.67
N LYS A 3 -21.82 -23.52 40.06
CA LYS A 3 -20.73 -22.53 40.01
C LYS A 3 -20.35 -22.32 38.54
N ILE A 4 -21.12 -21.51 37.82
CA ILE A 4 -20.78 -21.16 36.44
C ILE A 4 -19.56 -20.24 36.52
N SER A 5 -18.50 -20.75 35.91
CA SER A 5 -17.13 -20.33 36.04
C SER A 5 -16.92 -18.87 35.61
N LYS A 6 -16.31 -18.07 36.49
CA LYS A 6 -15.82 -16.70 36.19
C LYS A 6 -14.88 -16.66 34.97
N ILE A 7 -14.34 -17.81 34.55
CA ILE A 7 -13.47 -17.98 33.37
C ILE A 7 -14.25 -17.76 32.06
N LEU A 8 -15.55 -18.08 32.02
CA LEU A 8 -16.35 -17.94 30.80
C LEU A 8 -16.62 -16.46 30.44
N LEU A 9 -16.62 -15.57 31.44
CA LEU A 9 -16.88 -14.14 31.26
C LEU A 9 -15.68 -13.41 30.64
N CYS A 10 -14.44 -13.84 30.92
CA CYS A 10 -13.23 -13.24 30.33
C CYS A 10 -13.09 -13.56 28.83
N PHE A 11 -13.57 -14.72 28.37
CA PHE A 11 -13.55 -15.06 26.94
C PHE A 11 -14.53 -14.23 26.10
N MET A 12 -15.65 -13.79 26.70
CA MET A 12 -16.63 -12.91 26.05
C MET A 12 -16.09 -11.48 25.83
N ILE A 13 -15.21 -10.99 26.70
CA ILE A 13 -14.62 -9.64 26.58
C ILE A 13 -13.56 -9.61 25.47
N LEU A 14 -12.84 -10.72 25.22
CA LEU A 14 -11.88 -10.82 24.11
C LEU A 14 -12.55 -10.87 22.73
N LEU A 15 -13.76 -11.43 22.64
CA LEU A 15 -14.53 -11.53 21.40
C LEU A 15 -15.23 -10.22 20.97
N LEU A 16 -15.31 -9.22 21.86
CA LEU A 16 -16.00 -7.95 21.57
C LEU A 16 -15.13 -6.90 20.86
N THR A 17 -13.85 -7.18 20.57
CA THR A 17 -12.98 -6.26 19.83
C THR A 17 -12.97 -6.49 18.31
N SER A 18 -13.58 -7.57 17.82
CA SER A 18 -13.58 -7.91 16.40
C SER A 18 -14.90 -7.54 15.71
N CYS A 19 -15.34 -6.28 15.77
CA CYS A 19 -16.43 -5.76 14.92
C CYS A 19 -16.58 -4.23 15.04
N ILE A 20 -15.52 -3.49 14.73
CA ILE A 20 -15.70 -2.18 14.09
C ILE A 20 -15.02 -2.37 12.75
N GLY A 21 -15.78 -2.29 11.66
CA GLY A 21 -15.22 -2.15 10.32
C GLY A 21 -14.46 -0.83 10.27
N SER A 22 -13.30 -0.79 10.90
CA SER A 22 -12.38 0.32 10.80
C SER A 22 -11.95 0.33 9.34
N ASN A 23 -12.27 1.42 8.65
CA ASN A 23 -11.75 1.63 7.32
C ASN A 23 -10.24 1.88 7.49
N GLU A 24 -9.47 0.81 7.65
CA GLU A 24 -8.07 0.76 8.10
C GLU A 24 -7.17 1.69 7.27
N ILE A 25 -7.53 1.87 6.00
CA ILE A 25 -6.91 2.81 5.06
C ILE A 25 -6.91 4.26 5.57
N LYS A 26 -7.87 4.66 6.41
CA LYS A 26 -7.97 6.02 7.00
C LYS A 26 -6.71 6.40 7.77
N ASN A 27 -6.04 5.43 8.39
CA ASN A 27 -4.78 5.66 9.13
C ASN A 27 -3.64 6.13 8.22
N TYR A 28 -3.80 5.94 6.91
CA TYR A 28 -2.82 6.24 5.87
C TYR A 28 -3.19 7.45 5.02
N TYR A 29 -4.37 8.04 5.21
CA TYR A 29 -4.75 9.26 4.50
C TYR A 29 -3.78 10.39 4.84
N GLY A 30 -3.30 11.10 3.81
CA GLY A 30 -2.27 12.12 3.98
C GLY A 30 -0.85 11.59 4.05
N ARG A 31 -0.62 10.28 3.93
CA ARG A 31 0.73 9.71 3.92
C ARG A 31 1.27 9.66 2.50
N LYS A 32 2.56 9.98 2.39
CA LYS A 32 3.37 9.85 1.18
C LYS A 32 4.49 8.85 1.46
N PHE A 33 4.64 7.86 0.59
CA PHE A 33 5.75 6.92 0.59
C PHE A 33 6.61 7.17 -0.65
N VAL A 34 7.93 7.10 -0.51
CA VAL A 34 8.90 7.46 -1.55
C VAL A 34 9.88 6.32 -1.73
N GLY A 35 10.12 5.95 -2.99
CA GLY A 35 11.13 4.97 -3.36
C GLY A 35 12.54 5.57 -3.32
N LYS A 36 13.54 4.72 -3.05
CA LYS A 36 14.95 5.15 -2.91
C LYS A 36 15.49 5.93 -4.13
N ASN A 37 15.02 5.59 -5.32
CA ASN A 37 15.45 6.16 -6.60
C ASN A 37 14.36 7.04 -7.25
N GLY A 38 13.36 7.48 -6.48
CA GLY A 38 12.15 8.09 -6.99
C GLY A 38 10.96 7.12 -7.00
N GLY A 39 9.86 7.55 -7.61
CA GLY A 39 8.57 6.86 -7.47
C GLY A 39 7.89 7.19 -6.14
N GLU A 40 6.57 7.30 -6.16
CA GLU A 40 5.79 7.79 -5.01
C GLU A 40 4.46 7.06 -4.88
N ILE A 41 4.04 6.86 -3.64
CA ILE A 41 2.67 6.43 -3.30
C ILE A 41 2.08 7.48 -2.36
N VAL A 42 1.04 8.17 -2.81
CA VAL A 42 0.31 9.14 -1.99
C VAL A 42 -1.11 8.62 -1.78
N ILE A 43 -1.50 8.46 -0.52
CA ILE A 43 -2.81 7.92 -0.16
C ILE A 43 -3.66 9.08 0.38
N THR A 44 -4.79 9.35 -0.27
CA THR A 44 -5.78 10.34 0.17
C THR A 44 -7.11 9.66 0.44
N GLU A 45 -8.12 10.41 0.86
CA GLU A 45 -9.46 9.84 1.08
C GLU A 45 -10.10 9.28 -0.19
N LYS A 46 -9.82 9.90 -1.34
CA LYS A 46 -10.51 9.61 -2.60
C LYS A 46 -9.66 8.86 -3.60
N VAL A 47 -8.34 9.06 -3.56
CA VAL A 47 -7.41 8.50 -4.55
C VAL A 47 -6.11 8.00 -3.92
N VAL A 48 -5.52 6.99 -4.55
CA VAL A 48 -4.07 6.70 -4.47
C VAL A 48 -3.41 7.30 -5.70
N ILE A 49 -2.36 8.09 -5.52
CA ILE A 49 -1.44 8.45 -6.61
C ILE A 49 -0.26 7.50 -6.52
N TYR A 50 0.05 6.82 -7.62
CA TYR A 50 1.16 5.87 -7.69
C TYR A 50 2.05 6.19 -8.89
N SER A 51 3.36 6.23 -8.64
CA SER A 51 4.42 6.09 -9.65
C SER A 51 5.46 5.08 -9.16
N GLY A 52 5.85 4.16 -10.04
CA GLY A 52 6.83 3.10 -9.77
C GLY A 52 8.28 3.59 -9.81
N GLU A 53 9.23 2.65 -9.68
CA GLU A 53 10.65 2.96 -9.89
C GLU A 53 10.89 3.49 -11.31
N PRO A 54 11.52 4.66 -11.47
CA PRO A 54 11.84 5.17 -12.80
C PRO A 54 12.76 4.21 -13.56
N SER A 55 12.50 3.99 -14.86
CA SER A 55 13.44 3.27 -15.71
C SER A 55 14.71 4.10 -15.92
N LYS A 56 15.81 3.40 -16.19
CA LYS A 56 17.12 4.00 -16.43
C LYS A 56 17.38 4.27 -17.92
N ILE A 57 16.32 4.42 -18.71
CA ILE A 57 16.41 4.67 -20.15
C ILE A 57 17.01 6.06 -20.39
N ASN A 58 17.95 6.15 -21.32
CA ASN A 58 18.66 7.37 -21.69
C ASN A 58 18.94 7.39 -23.20
N PRO A 59 19.48 8.49 -23.77
CA PRO A 59 19.70 8.59 -25.22
C PRO A 59 20.61 7.52 -25.83
N ASN A 60 21.41 6.82 -25.03
CA ASN A 60 22.30 5.73 -25.47
C ASN A 60 21.69 4.33 -25.26
N SER A 61 20.46 4.23 -24.75
CA SER A 61 19.78 2.94 -24.55
C SER A 61 19.48 2.24 -25.87
N THR A 62 19.67 0.92 -25.88
CA THR A 62 19.36 0.07 -27.04
C THR A 62 17.88 -0.28 -27.12
N PRO A 63 17.37 -0.73 -28.28
CA PRO A 63 16.02 -1.29 -28.38
C PRO A 63 15.76 -2.44 -27.38
N GLU A 64 16.76 -3.26 -27.09
CA GLU A 64 16.70 -4.33 -26.09
C GLU A 64 16.50 -3.77 -24.67
N ASP A 65 17.18 -2.68 -24.32
CA ASP A 65 17.02 -2.01 -23.03
C ASP A 65 15.61 -1.44 -22.87
N ILE A 66 15.09 -0.81 -23.92
CA ILE A 66 13.71 -0.26 -23.95
C ILE A 66 12.69 -1.38 -23.78
N ASN A 67 12.87 -2.50 -24.48
CA ASN A 67 11.96 -3.65 -24.36
C ASN A 67 11.96 -4.24 -22.95
N LYS A 68 13.12 -4.33 -22.30
CA LYS A 68 13.23 -4.77 -20.89
C LYS A 68 12.61 -3.78 -19.91
N ALA A 69 12.68 -2.48 -20.20
CA ALA A 69 12.14 -1.42 -19.34
C ALA A 69 10.65 -1.12 -19.54
N LYS A 70 10.02 -1.69 -20.58
CA LYS A 70 8.67 -1.33 -21.03
C LYS A 70 7.62 -1.32 -19.93
N ASP A 71 7.67 -2.28 -19.00
CA ASP A 71 6.70 -2.34 -17.89
C ASP A 71 7.01 -1.30 -16.80
N LYS A 72 8.28 -1.04 -16.49
CA LYS A 72 8.67 0.05 -15.58
C LYS A 72 8.30 1.42 -16.14
N MET A 73 8.47 1.62 -17.45
CA MET A 73 8.08 2.86 -18.13
C MET A 73 6.57 3.15 -18.03
N LYS A 74 5.71 2.12 -17.96
CA LYS A 74 4.26 2.33 -17.72
C LYS A 74 3.98 2.90 -16.34
N LYS A 75 4.82 2.55 -15.36
CA LYS A 75 4.67 2.93 -13.95
C LYS A 75 5.35 4.27 -13.62
N GLU A 76 6.27 4.74 -14.45
CA GLU A 76 7.00 6.01 -14.25
C GLU A 76 6.11 7.22 -14.06
N HIS A 77 5.03 7.29 -14.84
CA HIS A 77 4.12 8.42 -14.79
C HIS A 77 3.09 8.24 -13.67
N ALA A 78 3.05 9.24 -12.79
CA ALA A 78 2.11 9.28 -11.68
C ALA A 78 0.67 9.13 -12.19
N THR A 79 -0.01 8.09 -11.73
CA THR A 79 -1.39 7.78 -12.08
C THR A 79 -2.27 7.80 -10.83
N ALA A 80 -3.44 8.42 -10.94
CA ALA A 80 -4.41 8.50 -9.84
C ALA A 80 -5.48 7.42 -9.98
N PHE A 81 -5.64 6.62 -8.94
CA PHE A 81 -6.62 5.53 -8.85
C PHE A 81 -7.65 5.84 -7.76
N LYS A 82 -8.94 5.66 -8.05
CA LYS A 82 -10.04 6.02 -7.14
C LYS A 82 -10.34 4.94 -6.12
N ASN A 83 -11.01 5.30 -5.03
CA ASN A 83 -11.54 4.36 -4.02
C ASN A 83 -10.44 3.50 -3.35
N PRO A 84 -9.46 4.13 -2.67
CA PRO A 84 -8.41 3.43 -1.94
C PRO A 84 -9.00 2.54 -0.85
N LYS A 85 -8.49 1.32 -0.72
CA LYS A 85 -8.87 0.36 0.31
C LYS A 85 -7.73 -0.61 0.62
N ILE A 86 -7.75 -1.16 1.83
CA ILE A 86 -6.86 -2.26 2.22
C ILE A 86 -7.62 -3.58 2.08
N VAL A 87 -7.06 -4.53 1.34
CA VAL A 87 -7.60 -5.90 1.20
C VAL A 87 -6.64 -6.87 1.88
N LYS A 88 -7.17 -7.70 2.78
CA LYS A 88 -6.42 -8.78 3.43
C LYS A 88 -6.49 -10.05 2.56
N LYS A 89 -5.33 -10.66 2.29
CA LYS A 89 -5.21 -11.95 1.61
C LYS A 89 -4.27 -12.83 2.45
N GLY A 90 -4.86 -13.74 3.23
CA GLY A 90 -4.12 -14.42 4.30
C GLY A 90 -3.60 -13.41 5.32
N ASP A 91 -2.32 -13.51 5.66
CA ASP A 91 -1.65 -12.61 6.62
C ASP A 91 -1.16 -11.30 5.98
N LYS A 92 -1.29 -11.16 4.66
CA LYS A 92 -0.83 -9.98 3.91
C LYS A 92 -1.92 -8.93 3.74
N LYS A 93 -1.52 -7.65 3.80
CA LYS A 93 -2.39 -6.48 3.58
C LYS A 93 -1.97 -5.76 2.30
N TYR A 94 -2.89 -5.57 1.36
CA TYR A 94 -2.62 -4.93 0.09
C TYR A 94 -3.35 -3.60 -0.04
N LEU A 95 -2.65 -2.56 -0.49
CA LEU A 95 -3.25 -1.33 -0.98
C LEU A 95 -3.89 -1.61 -2.34
N THR A 96 -5.18 -1.34 -2.46
CA THR A 96 -5.91 -1.52 -3.72
C THR A 96 -6.77 -0.28 -4.00
N ALA A 97 -7.09 -0.08 -5.27
CA ALA A 97 -7.95 0.99 -5.77
C ALA A 97 -8.60 0.55 -7.07
N ASP A 98 -9.57 1.29 -7.58
CA ASP A 98 -10.23 0.99 -8.84
C ASP A 98 -9.23 1.02 -9.99
N LYS A 99 -9.14 -0.10 -10.74
CA LYS A 99 -8.22 -0.30 -11.88
C LYS A 99 -6.73 -0.25 -11.51
N LEU A 100 -6.38 -0.24 -10.22
CA LEU A 100 -5.00 -0.44 -9.79
C LEU A 100 -4.67 -1.94 -9.88
N GLU A 101 -3.80 -2.29 -10.82
CA GLU A 101 -3.42 -3.68 -11.11
C GLU A 101 -2.16 -4.15 -10.37
N TYR A 102 -1.43 -3.22 -9.74
CA TYR A 102 -0.14 -3.50 -9.10
C TYR A 102 -0.27 -4.11 -7.71
N LYS A 103 0.65 -5.00 -7.35
CA LYS A 103 0.66 -5.69 -6.05
C LYS A 103 1.39 -4.88 -4.97
N LEU A 104 0.71 -3.88 -4.44
CA LEU A 104 1.24 -3.00 -3.38
C LEU A 104 0.97 -3.58 -1.99
N LEU A 105 1.96 -4.23 -1.40
CA LEU A 105 1.93 -4.88 -0.09
C LEU A 105 2.36 -3.91 1.01
N PHE A 106 1.58 -3.76 2.08
CA PHE A 106 2.07 -3.18 3.32
C PHE A 106 2.95 -4.20 4.04
N VAL A 107 4.25 -3.91 4.14
CA VAL A 107 5.21 -4.72 4.91
C VAL A 107 5.09 -4.36 6.40
N ASP A 108 4.97 -3.07 6.68
CA ASP A 108 4.69 -2.48 7.99
C ASP A 108 3.97 -1.12 7.79
N ASP A 109 3.79 -0.34 8.85
CA ASP A 109 3.09 0.95 8.81
C ASP A 109 3.86 2.05 8.05
N GLU A 110 5.15 1.83 7.78
CA GLU A 110 6.08 2.78 7.16
C GLU A 110 6.62 2.30 5.80
N THR A 111 6.30 1.08 5.39
CA THR A 111 6.89 0.45 4.19
C THR A 111 5.81 -0.21 3.33
N ILE A 112 5.79 0.18 2.04
CA ILE A 112 5.00 -0.48 1.00
C ILE A 112 5.96 -1.10 -0.02
N LEU A 113 5.75 -2.37 -0.36
CA LEU A 113 6.48 -3.10 -1.38
C LEU A 113 5.59 -3.27 -2.62
N ASP A 114 6.07 -2.85 -3.78
CA ASP A 114 5.54 -3.32 -5.06
C ASP A 114 6.13 -4.71 -5.35
N GLU A 115 5.33 -5.76 -5.12
CA GLU A 115 5.77 -7.15 -5.33
C GLU A 115 6.02 -7.48 -6.81
N ASP A 116 5.47 -6.71 -7.77
CA ASP A 116 5.67 -6.97 -9.20
C ASP A 116 7.09 -6.59 -9.65
N ASP A 117 7.68 -5.55 -9.03
CA ASP A 117 9.05 -5.08 -9.32
C ASP A 117 10.05 -5.35 -8.19
N ASN A 118 9.59 -5.90 -7.07
CA ASN A 118 10.34 -6.01 -5.82
C ASN A 118 10.95 -4.67 -5.40
N TYR A 119 10.12 -3.62 -5.37
CA TYR A 119 10.55 -2.24 -5.12
C TYR A 119 9.90 -1.64 -3.88
N GLU A 120 10.72 -1.17 -2.94
CA GLU A 120 10.27 -0.64 -1.65
C GLU A 120 10.07 0.89 -1.68
N PHE A 121 8.97 1.31 -1.08
CA PHE A 121 8.62 2.70 -0.79
C PHE A 121 8.58 2.89 0.72
N LYS A 122 9.28 3.90 1.22
CA LYS A 122 9.33 4.23 2.65
C LYS A 122 8.56 5.49 2.95
N LEU A 123 7.93 5.55 4.11
CA LEU A 123 7.17 6.70 4.57
C LEU A 123 8.06 7.94 4.56
N SER A 124 7.62 8.96 3.84
CA SER A 124 8.27 10.26 3.85
C SER A 124 7.99 10.97 5.17
N LYS A 125 8.99 11.69 5.66
CA LYS A 125 8.84 12.60 6.81
C LYS A 125 8.13 13.90 6.40
N ASP A 126 8.00 14.15 5.11
CA ASP A 126 7.29 15.31 4.59
C ASP A 126 5.78 15.08 4.66
N SER A 127 5.09 15.84 5.50
CA SER A 127 3.63 15.88 5.51
C SER A 127 3.13 16.56 4.24
N ILE A 128 2.22 15.92 3.51
CA ILE A 128 1.51 16.55 2.37
C ILE A 128 0.43 17.54 2.82
N TYR A 129 0.10 17.57 4.12
CA TYR A 129 -0.68 18.65 4.72
C TYR A 129 0.29 19.62 5.39
N LYS A 130 0.41 20.82 4.80
CA LYS A 130 0.98 22.00 5.46
C LYS A 130 -0.09 22.70 6.30
#